data_AF-A0A7S2GQX8-F1
#
_entry.id   AF-A0A7S2GQX8-F1
#
_cell.length_a   1.000
_cell.length_b   1.000
_cell.length_c   1.000
_cell.angle_alpha   90.00
_cell.angle_beta   90.00
_cell.angle_gamma   90.00
#
_symmetry.space_group_name_H-M   'P 1'
#
loop_
_entity.id
_entity.type
_entity.pdbx_description
1 polymer ?
#
loop_
_entity_poly.entity_id
_entity_poly.type
_entity_poly.pdbx_seq_one_letter_code
_entity_poly.pdbx_strand_id
1 'polypeptide(L)'
;IRGSVDDLTQLDQLEDCVTSSAAVLVCCSVAYSTSRNCMRELRQAVRARRSLIALLETDRAHGAISQEEMSELMLGLGDHLAAWGFEDDPQCDALVAALFAAEPIEWTRSGVFQTVTMRLLAERLLGCNK
;
A
#
# COMPACT_ATOMS: atom_id res chain seq x y z
N ILE A 1 -2.92 -12.92 -13.15
CA ILE A 1 -3.98 -11.89 -13.12
C ILE A 1 -3.28 -10.55 -12.96
N ARG A 2 -3.07 -9.81 -14.06
CA ARG A 2 -2.57 -8.43 -14.05
C ARG A 2 -3.80 -7.55 -13.82
N GLY A 3 -4.15 -7.32 -12.57
CA GLY A 3 -5.12 -6.28 -12.22
C GLY A 3 -4.37 -4.96 -12.14
N SER A 4 -4.00 -4.38 -13.28
CA SER A 4 -3.67 -2.95 -13.30
C SER A 4 -4.99 -2.23 -13.09
N VAL A 5 -5.08 -1.42 -12.03
CA VAL A 5 -6.23 -0.56 -11.72
C VAL A 5 -6.24 0.64 -12.69
N ASP A 6 -6.18 0.34 -13.99
CA ASP A 6 -6.24 1.33 -15.07
C ASP A 6 -7.63 1.41 -15.72
N ASP A 7 -8.52 0.45 -15.42
CA ASP A 7 -9.86 0.33 -16.01
C ASP A 7 -11.02 0.74 -15.08
N LEU A 8 -10.76 1.38 -13.94
CA LEU A 8 -11.84 1.95 -13.13
C LEU A 8 -12.15 3.36 -13.62
N THR A 9 -13.08 3.42 -14.57
CA THR A 9 -13.65 4.63 -15.17
C THR A 9 -14.42 5.51 -14.17
N GLN A 10 -14.45 5.18 -12.88
CA GLN A 10 -15.14 5.95 -11.83
C GLN A 10 -14.29 6.03 -10.57
N LEU A 11 -13.66 7.18 -10.38
CA LEU A 11 -12.85 7.55 -9.22
C LEU A 11 -13.61 7.33 -7.90
N ASP A 12 -14.91 7.63 -7.90
CA ASP A 12 -15.80 7.54 -6.74
C ASP A 12 -15.92 6.11 -6.21
N GLN A 13 -15.92 5.10 -7.09
CA GLN A 13 -16.03 3.69 -6.68
C GLN A 13 -14.79 3.23 -5.91
N LEU A 14 -13.62 3.80 -6.19
CA LEU A 14 -12.36 3.41 -5.56
C LEU A 14 -12.30 3.86 -4.10
N GLU A 15 -12.72 5.10 -3.84
CA GLU A 15 -12.71 5.67 -2.50
C GLU A 15 -13.76 5.00 -1.61
N ASP A 16 -14.92 4.64 -2.18
CA ASP A 16 -15.96 3.86 -1.50
C ASP A 16 -15.48 2.43 -1.18
N CYS A 17 -14.75 1.79 -2.10
CA CYS A 17 -14.14 0.48 -1.84
C CYS A 17 -13.15 0.53 -0.68
N VAL A 18 -12.28 1.54 -0.63
CA VAL A 18 -11.32 1.72 0.47
C VAL A 18 -12.06 2.01 1.78
N THR A 19 -13.08 2.85 1.75
CA THR A 19 -13.83 3.27 2.95
C THR A 19 -14.66 2.13 3.54
N SER A 20 -15.21 1.26 2.70
CA SER A 20 -15.99 0.09 3.11
C SER A 20 -15.14 -1.12 3.54
N SER A 21 -13.83 -1.08 3.29
CA SER A 21 -12.91 -2.16 3.64
C SER A 21 -12.54 -2.15 5.13
N ALA A 22 -12.35 -3.34 5.72
CA ALA A 22 -11.84 -3.46 7.08
C ALA A 22 -10.33 -3.16 7.17
N ALA A 23 -9.59 -3.54 6.12
CA ALA A 23 -8.16 -3.29 5.98
C ALA A 23 -7.79 -3.14 4.50
N VAL A 24 -6.65 -2.50 4.24
CA VAL A 24 -6.08 -2.33 2.90
C VAL A 24 -4.69 -2.97 2.88
N LEU A 25 -4.51 -3.91 1.96
CA LEU A 25 -3.23 -4.55 1.68
C LEU A 25 -2.46 -3.70 0.66
N VAL A 26 -1.25 -3.28 1.02
CA VAL A 26 -0.40 -2.42 0.20
C VAL A 26 0.82 -3.20 -0.25
N CYS A 27 0.89 -3.51 -1.55
CA CYS A 27 2.04 -4.19 -2.15
C CYS A 27 3.17 -3.19 -2.43
N CYS A 28 4.11 -3.10 -1.49
CA CYS A 28 5.29 -2.25 -1.58
C CYS A 28 6.27 -2.81 -2.61
N SER A 29 6.44 -2.06 -3.69
CA SER A 29 7.41 -2.31 -4.76
C SER A 29 7.85 -0.97 -5.35
N VAL A 30 8.94 -0.96 -6.10
CA VAL A 30 9.42 0.25 -6.81
C VAL A 30 8.34 0.89 -7.69
N ALA A 31 7.47 0.09 -8.30
CA ALA A 31 6.40 0.60 -9.17
C ALA A 31 5.20 1.16 -8.40
N TYR A 32 5.04 0.83 -7.12
CA TYR A 32 3.91 1.29 -6.32
C TYR A 32 3.97 2.81 -6.09
N SER A 33 5.15 3.33 -5.75
CA SER A 33 5.37 4.74 -5.44
C SER A 33 5.24 5.68 -6.65
N THR A 34 5.26 5.15 -7.87
CA THR A 34 5.15 5.94 -9.10
C THR A 34 3.71 6.03 -9.64
N SER A 35 2.78 5.27 -9.05
CA SER A 35 1.39 5.22 -9.50
C SER A 35 0.51 6.23 -8.74
N ARG A 36 -0.09 7.17 -9.49
CA ARG A 36 -1.07 8.14 -8.97
C ARG A 36 -2.26 7.44 -8.30
N ASN A 37 -2.74 6.33 -8.87
CA ASN A 37 -3.90 5.61 -8.34
C ASN A 37 -3.55 4.92 -7.01
N CYS A 38 -2.39 4.27 -6.92
CA CYS A 38 -1.93 3.65 -5.67
C CYS A 38 -1.79 4.70 -4.57
N MET A 39 -1.24 5.88 -4.88
CA MET A 39 -1.14 6.96 -3.92
C MET A 39 -2.51 7.54 -3.52
N ARG A 40 -3.48 7.61 -4.44
CA ARG A 40 -4.86 7.98 -4.11
C ARG A 40 -5.48 7.00 -3.11
N GLU A 41 -5.36 5.70 -3.37
CA GLU A 41 -5.90 4.65 -2.49
C GLU A 41 -5.26 4.69 -1.10
N LEU A 42 -3.94 4.82 -1.04
CA LEU A 42 -3.21 4.91 0.23
C LEU A 42 -3.63 6.15 1.01
N ARG A 43 -3.70 7.33 0.36
CA ARG A 43 -4.17 8.56 1.00
C ARG A 43 -5.58 8.41 1.55
N GLN A 44 -6.49 7.80 0.77
CA GLN A 44 -7.85 7.57 1.23
C GLN A 44 -7.91 6.59 2.41
N ALA A 45 -7.11 5.53 2.38
CA ALA A 45 -7.06 4.55 3.47
C ALA A 45 -6.55 5.19 4.76
N VAL A 46 -5.53 6.05 4.68
CA VAL A 46 -5.01 6.82 5.82
C VAL A 46 -6.05 7.81 6.34
N ARG A 47 -6.71 8.59 5.48
CA ARG A 47 -7.79 9.52 5.86
C ARG A 47 -8.93 8.81 6.58
N ALA A 48 -9.37 7.69 6.03
CA ALA A 48 -10.45 6.88 6.57
C ALA A 48 -9.99 5.99 7.76
N ARG A 49 -8.73 6.12 8.20
CA ARG A 49 -8.12 5.37 9.31
C ARG A 49 -8.30 3.85 9.18
N ARG A 50 -8.16 3.35 7.96
CA ARG A 50 -8.25 1.93 7.66
C ARG A 50 -6.96 1.25 8.08
N SER A 51 -7.07 0.02 8.58
CA SER A 51 -5.90 -0.77 8.92
C SER A 51 -5.07 -1.02 7.66
N LEU A 52 -3.81 -0.61 7.67
CA LEU A 52 -2.88 -0.85 6.57
C LEU A 52 -2.04 -2.10 6.86
N ILE A 53 -1.83 -2.89 5.83
CA ILE A 53 -0.94 -4.04 5.87
C ILE A 53 0.08 -3.86 4.76
N ALA A 54 1.31 -3.47 5.11
CA ALA A 54 2.41 -3.38 4.16
C ALA A 54 2.92 -4.78 3.79
N LEU A 55 3.08 -5.02 2.50
CA LEU A 55 3.57 -6.26 1.93
C LEU A 55 4.77 -5.96 1.03
N LEU A 56 5.99 -6.29 1.45
CA LEU A 56 7.23 -6.01 0.71
C LEU A 56 7.51 -7.08 -0.33
N GLU A 57 7.63 -6.70 -1.60
CA GLU A 57 8.12 -7.61 -2.64
C GLU A 57 9.59 -7.95 -2.37
N THR A 58 9.92 -9.24 -2.39
CA THR A 58 11.30 -9.73 -2.14
C THR A 58 12.00 -10.20 -3.41
N ASP A 59 11.25 -10.40 -4.51
CA ASP A 59 11.80 -10.78 -5.80
C ASP A 59 12.23 -9.56 -6.63
N ARG A 60 13.54 -9.44 -6.89
CA ARG A 60 14.11 -8.34 -7.69
C ARG A 60 13.52 -8.26 -9.10
N ALA A 61 13.14 -9.37 -9.71
CA ALA A 61 12.51 -9.37 -11.04
C ALA A 61 11.12 -8.69 -11.03
N HIS A 62 10.56 -8.47 -9.84
CA HIS A 62 9.22 -7.91 -9.64
C HIS A 62 9.23 -6.60 -8.85
N GLY A 63 10.40 -5.96 -8.71
CA GLY A 63 10.54 -4.66 -8.07
C GLY A 63 10.71 -4.73 -6.56
N ALA A 64 11.44 -5.74 -6.07
CA ALA A 64 11.82 -5.85 -4.67
C ALA A 64 12.39 -4.56 -4.10
N ILE A 65 12.04 -4.30 -2.85
CA ILE A 65 12.41 -3.07 -2.16
C ILE A 65 12.46 -3.32 -0.64
N SER A 66 13.44 -2.72 0.05
CA SER A 66 13.47 -2.73 1.52
C SER A 66 12.45 -1.74 2.10
N GLN A 67 12.15 -1.88 3.39
CA GLN A 67 11.33 -0.89 4.10
C GLN A 67 11.99 0.49 4.09
N GLU A 68 13.32 0.57 4.29
CA GLU A 68 14.03 1.86 4.26
C GLU A 68 13.97 2.47 2.87
N GLU A 69 14.28 1.70 1.82
CA GLU A 69 14.24 2.17 0.43
C GLU A 69 12.83 2.66 0.05
N MET A 70 11.77 1.94 0.45
CA MET A 70 10.39 2.36 0.19
C MET A 70 10.03 3.65 0.95
N SER A 71 10.47 3.77 2.20
CA SER A 71 10.25 4.97 3.01
C SER A 71 10.93 6.19 2.39
N GLU A 72 12.19 6.04 1.97
CA GLU A 72 12.94 7.10 1.29
C GLU A 72 12.28 7.51 -0.03
N LEU A 73 11.88 6.54 -0.86
CA LEU A 73 11.16 6.82 -2.10
C LEU A 73 9.88 7.61 -1.84
N MET A 74 9.07 7.18 -0.88
CA MET A 74 7.80 7.83 -0.55
C MET A 74 8.00 9.24 0.01
N LEU A 75 9.00 9.46 0.87
CA LEU A 75 9.34 10.80 1.38
C LEU A 75 9.74 11.75 0.24
N GLY A 76 10.37 11.23 -0.82
CA GLY A 76 10.71 11.99 -2.02
C GLY A 76 9.54 12.32 -2.97
N LEU A 77 8.32 11.85 -2.70
CA LEU A 77 7.17 12.05 -3.61
C LEU A 77 6.49 13.42 -3.50
N GLY A 78 6.94 14.34 -2.64
CA GLY A 78 6.25 15.61 -2.38
C GLY A 78 5.85 16.37 -3.66
N ASP A 79 6.80 16.57 -4.58
CA ASP A 79 6.54 17.25 -5.85
C ASP A 79 5.57 16.48 -6.75
N HIS A 80 5.59 15.15 -6.70
CA HIS A 80 4.68 14.30 -7.47
C HIS A 80 3.25 14.38 -6.91
N LEU A 81 3.09 14.37 -5.58
CA LEU A 81 1.79 14.56 -4.94
C LEU A 81 1.20 15.92 -5.31
N ALA A 82 1.98 17.00 -5.23
CA ALA A 82 1.55 18.32 -5.65
C ALA A 82 1.13 18.33 -7.13
N ALA A 83 1.94 17.77 -8.04
CA ALA A 83 1.62 17.67 -9.46
C ALA A 83 0.34 16.85 -9.75
N TRP A 84 -0.03 15.93 -8.88
CA TRP A 84 -1.27 15.14 -8.98
C TRP A 84 -2.50 15.82 -8.35
N GLY A 85 -2.33 17.01 -7.76
CA GLY A 85 -3.37 17.77 -7.06
C GLY A 85 -3.62 17.29 -5.63
N PHE A 86 -2.62 16.66 -5.00
CA PHE A 86 -2.68 16.08 -3.66
C PHE A 86 -2.02 16.98 -2.61
N GLU A 87 -2.42 18.27 -2.61
CA GLU A 87 -1.83 19.31 -1.75
C GLU A 87 -2.34 19.25 -0.30
N ASP A 88 -3.47 18.59 -0.07
CA ASP A 88 -4.11 18.44 1.23
C ASP A 88 -3.60 17.22 2.01
N ASP A 89 -3.90 17.13 3.31
CA ASP A 89 -3.45 15.98 4.12
C ASP A 89 -4.12 14.67 3.71
N PRO A 90 -3.46 13.50 3.84
CA PRO A 90 -2.12 13.29 4.38
C PRO A 90 -1.00 13.46 3.33
N GLN A 91 0.15 13.95 3.80
CA GLN A 91 1.41 14.12 3.06
C GLN A 91 2.39 12.96 3.30
N CYS A 92 3.52 12.96 2.60
CA CYS A 92 4.43 11.80 2.50
C CYS A 92 4.84 11.19 3.85
N ASP A 93 5.16 12.02 4.85
CA ASP A 93 5.56 11.59 6.19
C ASP A 93 4.43 10.83 6.90
N ALA A 94 3.21 11.37 6.88
CA ALA A 94 2.03 10.72 7.45
C ALA A 94 1.69 9.41 6.72
N LEU A 95 1.90 9.36 5.39
CA LEU A 95 1.69 8.15 4.60
C LEU A 95 2.69 7.05 4.98
N VAL A 96 3.97 7.36 5.08
CA VAL A 96 5.01 6.41 5.49
C VAL A 96 4.78 5.94 6.92
N ALA A 97 4.49 6.86 7.84
CA ALA A 97 4.22 6.53 9.22
C ALA A 97 3.01 5.60 9.36
N ALA A 98 1.93 5.85 8.60
CA ALA A 98 0.74 4.99 8.63
C ALA A 98 1.00 3.63 7.97
N LEU A 99 1.68 3.60 6.82
CA LEU A 99 1.96 2.36 6.07
C LEU A 99 2.80 1.36 6.88
N PHE A 100 3.81 1.87 7.59
CA PHE A 100 4.73 1.07 8.39
C PHE A 100 4.48 1.17 9.90
N ALA A 101 3.27 1.57 10.32
CA ALA A 101 2.88 1.59 11.73
C ALA A 101 2.92 0.19 12.37
N ALA A 102 2.78 -0.85 11.55
CA ALA A 102 3.00 -2.24 11.92
C ALA A 102 4.11 -2.83 11.03
N GLU A 103 4.81 -3.84 11.56
CA GLU A 103 5.89 -4.52 10.84
C GLU A 103 5.40 -5.03 9.47
N PRO A 104 6.11 -4.74 8.36
CA PRO A 104 5.70 -5.21 7.04
C PRO A 104 5.82 -6.73 6.94
N ILE A 105 4.96 -7.34 6.13
CA ILE A 105 5.05 -8.76 5.81
C ILE A 105 5.87 -8.89 4.52
N GLU A 106 6.78 -9.84 4.45
CA GLU A 106 7.50 -10.14 3.22
C GLU A 106 6.64 -11.00 2.29
N TRP A 107 6.57 -10.62 1.01
CA TRP A 107 6.00 -11.44 -0.06
C TRP A 107 7.10 -12.22 -0.77
N THR A 108 7.12 -13.54 -0.55
CA THR A 108 8.01 -14.44 -1.27
C THR A 108 7.24 -15.17 -2.36
N ARG A 109 7.77 -15.19 -3.59
CA ARG A 109 7.16 -15.87 -4.75
C ARG A 109 7.40 -17.40 -4.81
N SER A 110 7.98 -17.98 -3.77
CA SER A 110 8.16 -19.42 -3.63
C SER A 110 6.96 -20.04 -2.93
N GLY A 111 6.38 -21.09 -3.51
CA GLY A 111 5.08 -21.66 -3.07
C GLY A 111 5.01 -22.08 -1.60
N VAL A 112 6.12 -22.51 -0.99
CA VAL A 112 6.16 -22.88 0.44
C VAL A 112 6.07 -21.64 1.34
N PHE A 113 6.73 -20.54 0.94
CA PHE A 113 6.76 -19.29 1.70
C PHE A 113 5.51 -18.42 1.48
N GLN A 114 4.82 -18.60 0.35
CA GLN A 114 3.50 -17.98 0.14
C GLN A 114 2.49 -18.42 1.19
N THR A 115 2.50 -19.68 1.62
CA THR A 115 1.57 -20.17 2.64
C THR A 115 1.80 -19.46 3.98
N VAL A 116 3.06 -19.22 4.34
CA VAL A 116 3.42 -18.45 5.54
C VAL A 116 2.96 -16.99 5.41
N THR A 117 3.18 -16.37 4.25
CA THR A 117 2.72 -15.00 3.98
C THR A 117 1.20 -14.88 4.11
N MET A 118 0.46 -15.80 3.50
CA MET A 118 -1.01 -15.84 3.59
C MET A 118 -1.49 -16.04 5.02
N ARG A 119 -0.80 -16.87 5.81
CA ARG A 119 -1.12 -17.05 7.24
C ARG A 119 -0.91 -15.75 8.01
N LEU A 120 0.22 -15.06 7.83
CA LEU A 120 0.50 -13.78 8.50
C LEU A 120 -0.52 -12.70 8.12
N LEU A 121 -0.93 -12.66 6.84
CA LEU A 121 -2.01 -11.78 6.38
C LEU A 121 -3.33 -12.10 7.08
N ALA A 122 -3.71 -13.37 7.16
CA ALA A 122 -4.92 -13.79 7.85
C ALA A 122 -4.88 -13.46 9.35
N GLU A 123 -3.74 -13.69 10.02
CA GLU A 123 -3.54 -13.35 11.43
C GLU A 123 -3.68 -11.84 11.67
N ARG A 124 -3.15 -11.01 10.78
CA ARG A 124 -3.30 -9.55 10.85
C ARG A 124 -4.77 -9.14 10.67
N LEU A 125 -5.42 -9.66 9.63
CA LEU A 125 -6.83 -9.34 9.32
C LEU A 125 -7.78 -9.75 10.44
N LEU A 126 -7.58 -10.94 11.02
CA LEU A 126 -8.42 -11.45 12.11
C LEU A 126 -8.04 -10.85 13.47
N GLY A 127 -6.77 -10.47 13.66
CA GLY A 127 -6.27 -9.81 14.87
C GLY A 127 -6.77 -8.37 15.04
N CYS A 128 -7.06 -7.68 13.93
CA CYS A 128 -7.65 -6.33 13.93
C CYS A 128 -9.11 -6.27 14.42
N ASN A 129 -9.77 -7.40 14.69
CA ASN A 129 -11.14 -7.47 15.22
C ASN A 129 -11.22 -7.60 16.76
N LYS A 130 -10.16 -7.27 17.49
CA LYS A 130 -10.15 -7.27 18.96
C LYS A 130 -10.17 -5.87 19.55
#